data_AF-A0A3D2SBG3-F1
#
_entry.id   AF-A0A3D2SBG3-F1
#
_cell.length_a   1.000
_cell.length_b   1.000
_cell.length_c   1.000
_cell.angle_alpha   90.00
_cell.angle_beta   90.00
_cell.angle_gamma   90.00
#
_symmetry.space_group_name_H-M   'P 1'
#
loop_
_entity.id
_entity.type
_entity.pdbx_description
1 polymer ?
#
loop_
_entity_poly.entity_id
_entity_poly.type
_entity_poly.pdbx_seq_one_letter_code
_entity_poly.pdbx_strand_id
1 'polypeptide(L)' 'MLPAMAVAQDKTISVYFEFGEATLTMEERMRLLFFVEDSLDKKQYNLQLKGYCDFIDSDAFNDSLSLQRAYGV' A
#
# COMPACT_ATOMS: atom_id res chain seq x y z
N MET A 1 28.77 -23.46 -14.33
CA MET A 1 27.59 -23.06 -13.53
C MET A 1 27.36 -21.58 -13.79
N LEU A 2 26.23 -21.20 -14.38
CA LEU A 2 25.86 -19.80 -14.59
C LEU A 2 25.36 -19.22 -13.25
N PRO A 3 25.70 -17.97 -12.89
CA PRO A 3 25.20 -17.35 -11.68
C PRO A 3 23.67 -17.18 -11.81
N ALA A 4 22.93 -17.53 -10.76
CA ALA A 4 21.51 -17.20 -10.68
C ALA A 4 21.38 -15.67 -10.76
N MET A 5 20.75 -15.17 -11.84
CA MET A 5 20.39 -13.76 -11.93
C MET A 5 19.41 -13.48 -10.78
N ALA A 6 19.85 -12.71 -9.80
CA ALA A 6 18.97 -12.19 -8.76
C ALA A 6 17.97 -11.24 -9.42
N VAL A 7 16.78 -11.74 -9.72
CA VAL A 7 15.65 -10.89 -10.09
C VAL A 7 15.27 -10.13 -8.82
N ALA A 8 15.40 -8.80 -8.84
CA ALA A 8 14.86 -7.98 -7.76
C ALA A 8 13.36 -8.28 -7.67
N GLN A 9 12.93 -8.94 -6.60
CA GLN A 9 11.51 -9.24 -6.39
C GLN A 9 10.81 -7.95 -5.97
N ASP A 10 9.78 -7.56 -6.72
CA ASP A 10 8.90 -6.47 -6.33
C ASP A 10 8.25 -6.82 -4.99
N LYS A 11 8.59 -6.09 -3.93
CA LYS A 11 7.95 -6.25 -2.62
C LYS A 11 6.62 -5.50 -2.65
N THR A 12 5.53 -6.18 -2.28
CA THR A 12 4.18 -5.60 -2.23
C THR A 12 3.53 -5.89 -0.88
N ILE A 13 2.76 -4.93 -0.37
CA ILE A 13 1.91 -5.08 0.81
C ILE A 13 0.52 -4.53 0.51
N SER A 14 -0.50 -5.18 1.08
CA SER A 14 -1.86 -4.64 1.16
C SER A 14 -2.15 -4.23 2.59
N VAL A 15 -2.66 -3.01 2.77
CA VAL A 15 -3.19 -2.49 4.03
C VAL A 15 -4.68 -2.27 3.92
N TYR A 16 -5.39 -2.43 5.02
CA TYR A 16 -6.84 -2.39 5.06
C TYR A 16 -7.34 -1.18 5.84
N PHE A 17 -8.57 -0.78 5.53
CA PHE A 17 -9.28 0.32 6.17
C PHE A 17 -10.62 -0.19 6.66
N GLU A 18 -11.14 0.43 7.70
CA GLU A 18 -12.52 0.20 8.13
C GLU A 18 -13.51 0.71 7.07
N PHE A 19 -14.76 0.23 7.16
CA PHE A 19 -15.80 0.60 6.20
C PHE A 19 -16.04 2.11 6.17
N GLY A 20 -16.03 2.71 4.97
CA GLY A 20 -16.18 4.16 4.77
C GLY A 20 -15.02 5.02 5.26
N GLU A 21 -13.99 4.44 5.87
CA GLU A 21 -12.88 5.19 6.45
C GLU A 21 -11.68 5.30 5.50
N ALA A 22 -10.96 6.41 5.61
CA ALA A 22 -9.71 6.67 4.89
C ALA A 22 -8.47 6.67 5.78
N THR A 23 -8.65 6.52 7.10
CA THR A 23 -7.56 6.55 8.07
C THR A 23 -7.16 5.12 8.43
N LEU A 24 -5.87 4.82 8.40
CA LEU A 24 -5.36 3.53 8.88
C LEU A 24 -5.58 3.38 10.39
N THR A 25 -5.95 2.18 10.81
CA THR A 25 -5.88 1.81 12.21
C THR A 25 -4.42 1.80 12.67
N MET A 26 -4.19 1.88 13.99
CA MET A 26 -2.82 1.80 14.52
C MET A 26 -2.14 0.47 14.13
N GLU A 27 -2.90 -0.63 14.10
CA GLU A 27 -2.40 -1.94 13.72
C GLU A 27 -1.91 -1.97 12.26
N GLU A 28 -2.74 -1.51 11.32
CA GLU A 28 -2.39 -1.48 9.90
C GLU A 28 -1.24 -0.51 9.61
N ARG A 29 -1.19 0.62 10.33
CA ARG A 29 -0.05 1.55 10.29
C ARG A 29 1.25 0.91 10.75
N MET A 30 1.23 0.14 11.83
CA MET A 30 2.41 -0.56 12.32
C MET A 30 2.88 -1.63 11.32
N ARG A 31 1.95 -2.39 10.72
CA ARG A 31 2.28 -3.38 9.68
C ARG A 31 2.97 -2.75 8.47
N LEU A 32 2.47 -1.58 8.02
CA LEU A 32 3.09 -0.83 6.94
C LEU A 32 4.50 -0.36 7.28
N LEU A 33 4.69 0.20 8.49
CA LEU A 33 6.00 0.69 8.93
C LEU A 33 7.04 -0.44 8.97
N PHE A 34 6.68 -1.60 9.53
CA PHE A 34 7.59 -2.76 9.53
C PHE A 34 7.93 -3.25 8.14
N PHE A 35 6.95 -3.28 7.22
CA PHE A 35 7.21 -3.63 5.83
C PHE A 35 8.17 -2.64 5.17
N VAL A 36 7.97 -1.33 5.39
CA VAL A 36 8.84 -0.28 4.85
C VAL A 36 10.26 -0.42 5.40
N GLU A 37 10.43 -0.65 6.71
CA GLU A 37 11.75 -0.84 7.33
C GLU A 37 12.47 -2.09 6.82
N ASP A 38 11.78 -3.21 6.62
CA ASP A 38 12.36 -4.43 6.03
C ASP A 38 12.65 -4.30 4.53
N SER A 39 11.88 -3.47 3.82
CA SER A 39 11.91 -3.38 2.37
C SER A 39 12.84 -2.30 1.84
N LEU A 40 12.97 -1.19 2.57
CA LEU A 40 13.63 0.01 2.09
C LEU A 40 15.02 0.19 2.74
N ASP A 41 15.96 -0.68 2.36
CA ASP A 41 17.36 -0.60 2.79
C ASP A 41 18.11 0.48 1.98
N LYS A 42 18.09 1.74 2.46
CA LYS A 42 18.86 2.95 2.04
C LYS A 42 19.04 3.28 0.54
N LYS A 43 18.47 2.51 -0.37
CA LYS A 43 18.49 2.72 -1.81
C LYS A 43 17.30 3.59 -2.22
N GLN A 44 17.37 4.13 -3.42
CA GLN A 44 16.27 4.88 -4.01
C GLN A 44 15.23 3.89 -4.53
N TYR A 45 14.00 3.98 -4.04
CA TYR A 45 12.89 3.11 -4.44
C TYR A 45 11.85 3.91 -5.23
N ASN A 46 11.26 3.28 -6.24
CA ASN A 46 10.03 3.76 -6.85
C ASN A 46 8.87 3.06 -6.15
N LEU A 47 8.02 3.84 -5.48
CA LEU A 47 6.84 3.34 -4.78
C LEU A 47 5.60 3.61 -5.63
N GLN A 48 4.70 2.63 -5.71
CA GLN A 48 3.39 2.79 -6.31
C GLN A 48 2.32 2.50 -5.26
N LEU A 49 1.49 3.50 -4.97
CA LEU A 49 0.33 3.36 -4.08
C LEU A 49 -0.92 3.26 -4.94
N LYS A 50 -1.80 2.30 -4.61
CA LYS A 50 -3.09 2.11 -5.28
C LYS A 50 -4.18 2.02 -4.22
N GLY A 51 -5.14 2.93 -4.30
CA GLY A 51 -6.32 2.92 -3.43
C GLY A 51 -7.42 2.06 -4.03
N TYR A 52 -8.14 1.33 -3.17
CA TYR A 52 -9.30 0.52 -3.54
C TYR A 52 -10.42 0.69 -2.52
N CYS A 53 -11.65 0.45 -2.96
CA CYS A 53 -12.86 0.36 -2.15
C CYS A 53 -13.76 -0.73 -2.75
N ASP A 54 -14.84 -1.07 -2.04
CA ASP A 54 -15.85 -1.99 -2.56
C ASP A 54 -16.80 -1.25 -3.52
N PHE A 55 -17.86 -1.92 -3.97
CA PHE A 55 -18.83 -1.38 -4.92
C PHE A 55 -20.00 -0.65 -4.23
N ILE A 56 -19.96 -0.45 -2.91
CA ILE A 56 -21.03 0.22 -2.17
C ILE A 56 -20.90 1.73 -2.40
N ASP A 57 -22.04 2.43 -2.45
CA ASP A 57 -22.15 3.87 -2.79
C ASP A 57 -21.80 4.21 -4.26
N SER A 58 -21.79 5.52 -4.57
CA SER A 58 -21.59 6.01 -5.94
C SER A 58 -20.12 5.95 -6.36
N ASP A 59 -19.87 5.74 -7.66
CA ASP A 59 -18.53 5.77 -8.24
C ASP A 59 -17.74 7.03 -7.86
N ALA A 60 -18.36 8.21 -7.91
CA ALA A 60 -17.70 9.48 -7.56
C ALA A 60 -17.24 9.53 -6.09
N PHE A 61 -18.02 8.94 -5.18
CA PHE A 61 -17.65 8.81 -3.77
C PHE A 61 -16.47 7.84 -3.61
N ASN A 62 -16.54 6.69 -4.28
CA ASN A 62 -15.52 5.64 -4.26
C ASN A 62 -14.19 6.08 -4.89
N ASP A 63 -14.23 6.86 -5.96
CA ASP A 63 -13.06 7.50 -6.57
C ASP A 63 -12.38 8.46 -5.57
N SER A 64 -13.17 9.27 -4.87
CA SER A 64 -12.65 10.16 -3.82
C SER A 64 -12.08 9.38 -2.63
N LEU A 65 -12.79 8.36 -2.15
CA LEU A 65 -12.39 7.57 -0.99
C LEU A 65 -11.11 6.77 -1.27
N SER A 66 -11.02 6.12 -2.43
CA SER A 66 -9.83 5.38 -2.84
C SER A 66 -8.61 6.30 -2.98
N LEU A 67 -8.79 7.50 -3.53
CA LEU A 67 -7.72 8.50 -3.63
C LEU A 67 -7.27 9.00 -2.25
N GLN A 68 -8.22 9.29 -1.35
CA GLN A 68 -7.92 9.69 0.03
C GLN A 68 -7.14 8.60 0.78
N ARG A 69 -7.52 7.33 0.62
CA ARG A 69 -6.78 6.19 1.19
C ARG A 69 -5.35 6.13 0.68
N ALA A 70 -5.15 6.30 -0.63
CA ALA A 70 -3.81 6.29 -1.22
C ALA A 70 -2.94 7.46 -0.71
N TYR A 71 -3.51 8.65 -0.49
CA TYR A 71 -2.79 9.81 0.05
C TYR A 71 -2.58 9.76 1.56
N GLY A 72 -3.41 9.04 2.31
CA GLY A 72 -3.32 8.91 3.76
C GLY A 72 -2.27 7.90 4.25
N VAL A 73 -1.68 7.14 3.32
CA VAL A 73 -0.62 6.15 3.52
C VAL A 73 0.74 6.84 3.47
#